data_AF-A0A0A7R6N2-F1
#
_entry.id   AF-A0A0A7R6N2-F1
#
_cell.length_a   1.000
_cell.length_b   1.000
_cell.length_c   1.000
_cell.angle_alpha   90.00
_cell.angle_beta   90.00
_cell.angle_gamma   90.00
#
_symmetry.space_group_name_H-M   'P 1'
#
loop_
_entity.id
_entity.type
_entity.pdbx_description
1 polymer ?
#
loop_
_entity_poly.entity_id
_entity_poly.type
_entity_poly.pdbx_seq_one_letter_code
_entity_poly.pdbx_strand_id
1 'polypeptide(L)'
;TITSAATTCFWSGMGSQFPQHRINVIDTPGHVDFTIEVERSMRVLDGACMVYCAVGGVQPQSETVWRQANKYKVPRLAFVNKMDRTGANFFRVVEQMKTRLGAHPVPIVIPIGAEENFQGVIDLIEMKAIIWDEASQGMKFEYGDIPAELQESAEEWRTNMVEAAAEASEELMDEYLNNGELTKEQIVAGIRAQTLAGEIQPMLCGTA
;
A
#
# COMPACT_ATOMS: atom_id res chain seq x y z
N THR A 1 -3.13 29.96 -5.57
CA THR A 1 -2.06 29.24 -4.85
C THR A 1 -2.72 28.22 -3.95
N ILE A 2 -2.76 26.95 -4.35
CA ILE A 2 -3.12 25.87 -3.44
C ILE A 2 -1.86 25.64 -2.60
N THR A 3 -1.89 26.08 -1.35
CA THR A 3 -0.79 25.82 -0.41
C THR A 3 -0.91 24.38 0.05
N SER A 4 0.21 23.65 0.12
CA SER A 4 0.22 22.34 0.77
C SER A 4 -0.17 22.52 2.23
N ALA A 5 -1.29 21.90 2.63
CA ALA A 5 -1.75 21.95 3.99
C ALA A 5 -0.97 20.94 4.82
N ALA A 6 -0.38 21.39 5.94
CA ALA A 6 0.25 20.52 6.92
C ALA A 6 -0.72 20.33 8.10
N THR A 7 -1.12 19.09 8.35
CA THR A 7 -2.02 18.74 9.47
C THR A 7 -1.39 17.68 10.35
N THR A 8 -1.39 17.88 11.66
CA THR A 8 -0.96 16.85 12.62
C THR A 8 -2.16 16.03 13.05
N CYS A 9 -2.03 14.71 13.04
CA CYS A 9 -2.97 13.77 13.64
C CYS A 9 -2.23 12.71 14.48
N PHE A 10 -3.00 11.90 15.21
CA PHE A 10 -2.48 10.84 16.07
C PHE A 10 -3.15 9.52 15.72
N TRP A 11 -2.38 8.44 15.65
CA TRP A 11 -2.88 7.12 15.27
C TRP A 11 -2.27 6.02 16.12
N SER A 12 -3.13 5.15 16.67
CA SER A 12 -2.72 4.01 17.53
C SER A 12 -2.93 2.67 16.83
N GLY A 13 -3.15 2.66 15.52
CA GLY A 13 -3.61 1.49 14.77
C GLY A 13 -5.13 1.35 14.75
N MET A 14 -5.65 0.66 13.72
CA MET A 14 -7.09 0.48 13.50
C MET A 14 -7.77 -0.24 14.67
N GLY A 15 -7.11 -1.25 15.24
CA GLY A 15 -7.53 -1.96 16.45
C GLY A 15 -6.92 -1.39 17.74
N SER A 16 -6.37 -0.17 17.72
CA SER A 16 -5.61 0.42 18.84
C SER A 16 -4.45 -0.47 19.33
N GLN A 17 -3.87 -1.26 18.43
CA GLN A 17 -2.87 -2.27 18.74
C GLN A 17 -1.44 -1.73 18.89
N PHE A 18 -1.21 -0.46 18.57
CA PHE A 18 0.11 0.17 18.61
C PHE A 18 0.17 1.31 19.63
N PRO A 19 1.38 1.67 20.10
CA PRO A 19 1.59 2.95 20.76
C PRO A 19 1.07 4.09 19.87
N GLN A 20 0.60 5.17 20.48
CA GLN A 20 0.13 6.32 19.71
C GLN A 20 1.29 6.96 18.93
N HIS A 21 1.15 6.99 17.61
CA HIS A 21 2.09 7.65 16.71
C HIS A 21 1.55 9.04 16.36
N ARG A 22 2.44 10.03 16.30
CA ARG A 22 2.14 11.36 15.77
C ARG A 22 2.47 11.38 14.27
N ILE A 23 1.49 11.73 13.45
CA ILE A 23 1.63 11.77 11.99
C ILE A 23 1.44 13.22 11.54
N ASN A 24 2.35 13.73 10.73
CA ASN A 24 2.21 15.04 10.08
C ASN A 24 1.92 14.79 8.60
N VAL A 25 0.71 15.08 8.17
CA VAL A 25 0.29 14.92 6.78
C VAL A 25 0.57 16.23 6.04
N ILE A 26 1.34 16.15 4.97
CA ILE A 26 1.57 17.26 4.03
C ILE A 26 0.81 16.90 2.76
N ASP A 27 -0.28 17.61 2.48
CA ASP A 27 -1.04 17.39 1.25
C ASP A 27 -0.30 18.00 0.06
N THR A 28 0.12 17.16 -0.88
CA THR A 28 0.88 17.56 -2.06
C THR A 28 -0.05 17.65 -3.28
N PRO A 29 -0.04 18.75 -4.04
CA PRO A 29 -0.87 18.84 -5.24
C PRO A 29 -0.45 17.79 -6.28
N GLY A 30 -1.40 16.99 -6.77
CA GLY A 30 -1.14 15.94 -7.76
C GLY A 30 -1.10 16.42 -9.23
N HIS A 31 -1.36 17.71 -9.48
CA HIS A 31 -1.39 18.27 -10.83
C HIS A 31 0.02 18.73 -11.28
N VAL A 32 0.38 18.45 -12.52
CA VAL A 32 1.71 18.72 -13.11
C VAL A 32 2.12 20.18 -13.09
N ASP A 33 1.15 21.09 -13.04
CA ASP A 33 1.41 22.53 -12.95
C ASP A 33 2.03 22.94 -11.60
N PHE A 34 2.03 22.06 -10.60
CA PHE A 34 2.61 22.30 -9.27
C PHE A 34 3.86 21.46 -8.99
N THR A 35 4.64 21.17 -10.04
CA THR A 35 5.89 20.39 -9.93
C THR A 35 6.88 20.95 -8.91
N ILE A 36 6.92 22.28 -8.73
CA ILE A 36 7.80 22.95 -7.73
C ILE A 36 7.32 22.64 -6.31
N GLU A 37 6.01 22.70 -6.05
CA GLU A 37 5.43 22.39 -4.75
C GLU A 37 5.61 20.92 -4.39
N VAL A 38 5.44 20.01 -5.35
CA VAL A 38 5.71 18.58 -5.16
C VAL A 38 7.19 18.35 -4.86
N GLU A 39 8.10 18.94 -5.64
CA GLU A 39 9.54 18.81 -5.43
C GLU A 39 9.98 19.36 -4.06
N ARG A 40 9.41 20.48 -3.61
CA ARG A 40 9.65 21.01 -2.26
C ARG A 40 9.13 20.06 -1.19
N SER A 41 7.93 19.52 -1.38
CA SER A 41 7.32 18.61 -0.41
C SER A 41 8.14 17.33 -0.27
N MET A 42 8.59 16.74 -1.38
CA MET A 42 9.44 15.53 -1.41
C MET A 42 10.79 15.67 -0.70
N ARG A 43 11.25 16.90 -0.45
CA ARG A 43 12.49 17.18 0.31
C ARG A 43 12.26 17.29 1.83
N VAL A 44 11.01 17.41 2.25
CA VAL A 44 10.62 17.66 3.65
C VAL A 44 9.98 16.42 4.26
N LEU A 45 9.26 15.62 3.48
CA LEU A 45 8.63 14.38 3.92
C LEU A 45 9.64 13.23 4.02
N ASP A 46 9.47 12.40 5.05
CA ASP A 46 10.27 11.20 5.29
C ASP A 46 9.71 9.96 4.54
N GLY A 47 8.47 10.05 4.05
CA GLY A 47 7.81 9.00 3.30
C GLY A 47 6.56 9.51 2.60
N ALA A 48 6.12 8.78 1.57
CA ALA A 48 4.96 9.16 0.75
C ALA A 48 3.92 8.04 0.66
N CYS A 49 2.64 8.42 0.60
CA CYS A 49 1.57 7.54 0.14
C CYS A 49 1.19 7.93 -1.29
N MET A 50 1.58 7.10 -2.26
CA MET A 50 1.27 7.32 -3.68
C MET A 50 -0.12 6.76 -3.97
N VAL A 51 -1.06 7.63 -4.34
CA VAL A 51 -2.45 7.24 -4.60
C VAL A 51 -2.66 7.01 -6.09
N TYR A 52 -3.20 5.84 -6.45
CA TYR A 52 -3.55 5.47 -7.81
C TYR A 52 -5.06 5.24 -7.93
N CYS A 53 -5.62 5.47 -9.10
CA CYS A 53 -7.03 5.18 -9.38
C CYS A 53 -7.17 3.73 -9.86
N ALA A 54 -8.06 2.92 -9.29
CA ALA A 54 -8.30 1.54 -9.72
C ALA A 54 -8.71 1.43 -11.21
N VAL A 55 -9.36 2.47 -11.74
CA VAL A 55 -9.81 2.55 -13.13
C VAL A 55 -8.76 3.20 -14.04
N GLY A 56 -8.16 4.32 -13.60
CA GLY A 56 -7.21 5.09 -14.40
C GLY A 56 -5.77 4.55 -14.37
N GLY A 57 -5.45 3.81 -13.31
CA GLY A 57 -4.14 3.25 -13.03
C GLY A 57 -3.02 4.28 -12.99
N VAL A 58 -1.86 3.91 -13.55
CA VAL A 58 -0.70 4.80 -13.68
C VAL A 58 -0.95 5.77 -14.84
N GLN A 59 -0.92 7.06 -14.54
CA GLN A 59 -1.11 8.15 -15.49
C GLN A 59 0.18 8.97 -15.67
N PRO A 60 0.33 9.75 -16.77
CA PRO A 60 1.53 10.57 -17.01
C PRO A 60 1.90 11.50 -15.85
N GLN A 61 0.90 11.99 -15.12
CA GLN A 61 1.09 12.81 -13.92
C GLN A 61 1.76 12.01 -12.79
N SER A 62 1.26 10.80 -12.50
CA SER A 62 1.87 9.92 -11.48
C SER A 62 3.29 9.49 -11.84
N GLU A 63 3.64 9.34 -13.12
CA GLU A 63 5.01 9.07 -13.57
C GLU A 63 5.96 10.22 -13.24
N THR A 64 5.49 11.47 -13.38
CA THR A 64 6.29 12.66 -13.08
C THR A 64 6.60 12.75 -11.58
N VAL A 65 5.58 12.56 -10.75
CA VAL A 65 5.72 12.54 -9.28
C VAL A 65 6.60 11.37 -8.83
N TRP A 66 6.48 10.21 -9.48
CA TRP A 66 7.32 9.04 -9.22
C TRP A 66 8.82 9.32 -9.45
N ARG A 67 9.17 9.97 -10.56
CA ARG A 67 10.56 10.36 -10.85
C ARG A 67 11.11 11.32 -9.81
N GLN A 68 10.29 12.25 -9.32
CA GLN A 68 10.69 13.17 -8.25
C GLN A 68 10.94 12.40 -6.95
N ALA A 69 10.05 11.50 -6.54
CA ALA A 69 10.26 10.68 -5.36
C ALA A 69 11.52 9.79 -5.47
N ASN A 70 11.83 9.25 -6.67
CA ASN A 70 13.08 8.52 -6.92
C ASN A 70 14.32 9.40 -6.75
N LYS A 71 14.30 10.61 -7.30
CA LYS A 71 15.39 11.59 -7.19
C LYS A 71 15.75 11.89 -5.73
N TYR A 72 14.76 11.97 -4.86
CA TYR A 72 14.94 12.25 -3.43
C TYR A 72 15.00 11.01 -2.55
N LYS A 73 14.96 9.80 -3.14
CA LYS A 73 14.99 8.52 -2.43
C LYS A 73 13.93 8.42 -1.33
N VAL A 74 12.75 8.94 -1.60
CA VAL A 74 11.63 8.92 -0.65
C VAL A 74 11.01 7.51 -0.60
N PRO A 75 11.03 6.84 0.57
CA PRO A 75 10.28 5.60 0.81
C PRO A 75 8.79 5.81 0.58
N ARG A 76 8.10 4.82 0.02
CA ARG A 76 6.69 5.01 -0.33
C ARG A 76 5.85 3.76 -0.27
N LEU A 77 4.59 3.97 0.09
CA LEU A 77 3.50 3.01 -0.04
C LEU A 77 2.68 3.37 -1.29
N ALA A 78 1.98 2.40 -1.85
CA ALA A 78 0.99 2.64 -2.90
C ALA A 78 -0.42 2.33 -2.40
N PHE A 79 -1.35 3.23 -2.62
CA PHE A 79 -2.76 3.04 -2.30
C PHE A 79 -3.61 3.12 -3.56
N VAL A 80 -4.21 2.01 -3.95
CA VAL A 80 -5.14 1.95 -5.08
C VAL A 80 -6.55 2.30 -4.57
N ASN A 81 -6.94 3.55 -4.84
CA ASN A 81 -8.22 4.10 -4.45
C ASN A 81 -9.31 3.85 -5.52
N LYS A 82 -10.57 4.07 -5.14
CA LYS A 82 -11.76 3.99 -5.99
C LYS A 82 -12.08 2.57 -6.45
N MET A 83 -11.90 1.60 -5.55
CA MET A 83 -12.25 0.20 -5.82
C MET A 83 -13.75 -0.03 -6.05
N ASP A 84 -14.59 0.93 -5.65
CA ASP A 84 -16.05 0.99 -5.84
C ASP A 84 -16.49 1.35 -7.28
N ARG A 85 -15.56 1.77 -8.14
CA ARG A 85 -15.90 2.28 -9.49
C ARG A 85 -15.95 1.18 -10.54
N THR A 86 -16.88 1.30 -11.48
CA THR A 86 -16.93 0.45 -12.68
C THR A 86 -15.58 0.44 -13.41
N GLY A 87 -15.07 -0.75 -13.72
CA GLY A 87 -13.75 -0.96 -14.31
C GLY A 87 -12.59 -0.91 -13.30
N ALA A 88 -12.86 -0.94 -11.99
CA ALA A 88 -11.84 -1.04 -10.97
C ALA A 88 -11.08 -2.37 -11.10
N ASN A 89 -9.76 -2.28 -11.20
CA ASN A 89 -8.93 -3.48 -11.29
C ASN A 89 -7.59 -3.25 -10.57
N PHE A 90 -7.48 -3.77 -9.36
CA PHE A 90 -6.30 -3.65 -8.51
C PHE A 90 -5.04 -4.25 -9.16
N PHE A 91 -5.12 -5.50 -9.62
CA PHE A 91 -3.98 -6.21 -10.21
C PHE A 91 -3.47 -5.59 -11.51
N ARG A 92 -4.35 -4.95 -12.29
CA ARG A 92 -3.93 -4.15 -13.44
C ARG A 92 -3.07 -2.95 -13.02
N VAL A 93 -3.38 -2.32 -11.88
CA VAL A 93 -2.55 -1.23 -11.35
C VAL A 93 -1.20 -1.76 -10.87
N VAL A 94 -1.16 -2.92 -10.21
CA VAL A 94 0.09 -3.63 -9.86
C VAL A 94 0.97 -3.81 -11.10
N GLU A 95 0.41 -4.35 -12.18
CA GLU A 95 1.16 -4.57 -13.43
C GLU A 95 1.59 -3.26 -14.11
N GLN A 96 0.76 -2.22 -14.06
CA GLN A 96 1.15 -0.92 -14.59
C GLN A 96 2.27 -0.26 -13.77
N MET A 97 2.31 -0.45 -12.46
CA MET A 97 3.41 0.04 -11.64
C MET A 97 4.72 -0.65 -12.05
N LYS A 98 4.72 -1.97 -12.24
CA LYS A 98 5.90 -2.70 -12.76
C LYS A 98 6.33 -2.17 -14.13
N THR A 99 5.40 -2.18 -15.09
CA THR A 99 5.72 -1.94 -16.50
C THR A 99 5.95 -0.48 -16.87
N ARG A 100 5.25 0.47 -16.22
CA ARG A 100 5.32 1.90 -16.56
C ARG A 100 6.23 2.70 -15.63
N LEU A 101 6.38 2.28 -14.36
CA LEU A 101 7.20 3.00 -13.38
C LEU A 101 8.55 2.32 -13.10
N GLY A 102 8.73 1.06 -13.53
CA GLY A 102 9.86 0.24 -13.11
C GLY A 102 9.86 0.00 -11.60
N ALA A 103 8.67 -0.06 -11.00
CA ALA A 103 8.46 -0.25 -9.57
C ALA A 103 8.48 -1.73 -9.21
N HIS A 104 8.70 -2.05 -7.93
CA HIS A 104 8.55 -3.39 -7.36
C HIS A 104 7.38 -3.39 -6.37
N PRO A 105 6.13 -3.38 -6.87
CA PRO A 105 4.95 -3.39 -6.02
C PRO A 105 4.78 -4.73 -5.30
N VAL A 106 4.48 -4.67 -4.00
CA VAL A 106 4.22 -5.85 -3.16
C VAL A 106 2.84 -5.71 -2.52
N PRO A 107 1.79 -6.36 -3.04
CA PRO A 107 0.49 -6.41 -2.37
C PRO A 107 0.62 -6.96 -0.95
N ILE A 108 0.18 -6.18 0.03
CA ILE A 108 0.03 -6.61 1.42
C ILE A 108 -1.44 -6.79 1.82
N VAL A 109 -2.34 -6.31 0.95
CA VAL A 109 -3.77 -6.62 0.96
C VAL A 109 -4.23 -6.89 -0.47
N ILE A 110 -5.31 -7.65 -0.61
CA ILE A 110 -6.04 -7.82 -1.89
C ILE A 110 -7.53 -7.51 -1.70
N PRO A 111 -8.23 -6.99 -2.73
CA PRO A 111 -9.63 -6.58 -2.58
C PRO A 111 -10.59 -7.77 -2.51
N ILE A 112 -11.66 -7.62 -1.73
CA ILE A 112 -12.83 -8.52 -1.74
C ILE A 112 -13.88 -7.87 -2.64
N GLY A 113 -14.08 -8.47 -3.81
CA GLY A 113 -14.93 -7.92 -4.86
C GLY A 113 -14.32 -6.68 -5.55
N ALA A 114 -15.11 -6.06 -6.42
CA ALA A 114 -14.76 -4.85 -7.15
C ALA A 114 -16.04 -4.12 -7.57
N GLU A 115 -15.89 -2.86 -7.95
CA GLU A 115 -17.01 -2.01 -8.37
C GLU A 115 -18.07 -1.93 -7.27
N GLU A 116 -19.36 -1.99 -7.62
CA GLU A 116 -20.48 -2.01 -6.65
C GLU A 116 -20.43 -3.20 -5.67
N ASN A 117 -19.64 -4.24 -5.97
CA ASN A 117 -19.48 -5.42 -5.12
C ASN A 117 -18.20 -5.36 -4.25
N PHE A 118 -17.49 -4.22 -4.21
CA PHE A 118 -16.35 -4.06 -3.31
C PHE A 118 -16.83 -4.01 -1.85
N GLN A 119 -16.41 -4.99 -1.05
CA GLN A 119 -16.89 -5.16 0.34
C GLN A 119 -15.80 -4.94 1.39
N GLY A 120 -14.53 -5.08 1.01
CA GLY A 120 -13.44 -5.08 1.97
C GLY A 120 -12.12 -5.48 1.35
N VAL A 121 -11.17 -5.86 2.21
CA VAL A 121 -9.87 -6.35 1.79
C VAL A 121 -9.48 -7.59 2.58
N ILE A 122 -8.62 -8.42 2.01
CA ILE A 122 -7.94 -9.50 2.73
C ILE A 122 -6.59 -8.95 3.18
N ASP A 123 -6.34 -8.98 4.50
CA ASP A 123 -5.03 -8.74 5.08
C ASP A 123 -4.18 -9.99 4.88
N LEU A 124 -3.17 -9.90 4.01
CA LEU A 124 -2.31 -11.04 3.67
C LEU A 124 -1.32 -11.39 4.78
N ILE A 125 -1.07 -10.47 5.73
CA ILE A 125 -0.18 -10.71 6.87
C ILE A 125 -0.91 -11.57 7.91
N GLU A 126 -2.15 -11.18 8.24
CA GLU A 126 -3.00 -11.92 9.19
C GLU A 126 -3.72 -13.13 8.57
N MET A 127 -3.81 -13.17 7.23
CA MET A 127 -4.66 -14.10 6.48
C MET A 127 -6.13 -14.07 6.94
N LYS A 128 -6.67 -12.85 6.99
CA LYS A 128 -8.05 -12.58 7.39
C LYS A 128 -8.72 -11.58 6.48
N ALA A 129 -10.02 -11.75 6.24
CA ALA A 129 -10.85 -10.74 5.62
C ALA A 129 -11.09 -9.59 6.62
N ILE A 130 -11.00 -8.36 6.14
CA ILE A 130 -11.39 -7.14 6.84
C ILE A 130 -12.58 -6.56 6.09
N ILE A 131 -13.73 -6.56 6.76
CA ILE A 131 -14.96 -5.94 6.26
C ILE A 131 -15.30 -4.79 7.19
N TRP A 132 -15.54 -3.61 6.61
CA TRP A 132 -15.90 -2.41 7.36
C TRP A 132 -17.40 -2.26 7.46
N ASP A 133 -17.88 -1.90 8.65
CA ASP A 133 -19.29 -1.58 8.86
C ASP A 133 -19.61 -0.21 8.25
N GLU A 134 -20.39 -0.19 7.17
CA GLU A 134 -20.87 1.02 6.50
C GLU A 134 -21.58 1.98 7.46
N ALA A 135 -22.33 1.45 8.44
CA ALA A 135 -23.06 2.27 9.41
C ALA A 135 -22.12 3.05 10.35
N SER A 136 -20.90 2.55 10.55
CA SER A 136 -19.89 3.16 11.42
C SER A 136 -18.97 4.14 10.69
N GLN A 137 -19.16 4.36 9.38
CA GLN A 137 -18.20 5.07 8.52
C GLN A 137 -16.77 4.51 8.64
N GLY A 138 -16.64 3.18 8.78
CA GLY A 138 -15.35 2.49 8.89
C GLY A 138 -14.67 2.57 10.26
N MET A 139 -15.33 3.13 11.29
CA MET A 139 -14.80 3.17 12.67
C MET A 139 -14.77 1.79 13.33
N LYS A 140 -15.61 0.85 12.85
CA LYS A 140 -15.60 -0.55 13.26
C LYS A 140 -15.26 -1.42 12.06
N PHE A 141 -14.42 -2.41 12.33
CA PHE A 141 -14.06 -3.45 11.38
C PHE A 141 -14.13 -4.79 12.09
N GLU A 142 -14.38 -5.84 11.32
CA GLU A 142 -14.37 -7.21 11.82
C GLU A 142 -13.36 -8.03 11.03
N TYR A 143 -12.57 -8.83 11.75
CA TYR A 143 -11.78 -9.89 11.12
C TYR A 143 -12.69 -11.09 10.88
N GLY A 144 -12.83 -11.45 9.61
CA GLY A 144 -13.55 -12.63 9.15
C GLY A 144 -12.61 -13.64 8.48
N ASP A 145 -13.16 -14.81 8.21
CA ASP A 145 -12.48 -15.79 7.36
C ASP A 145 -12.47 -15.31 5.90
N ILE A 146 -11.42 -15.68 5.17
CA ILE A 146 -11.29 -15.35 3.75
C ILE A 146 -12.39 -16.10 2.98
N PRO A 147 -13.11 -15.45 2.06
CA PRO A 147 -14.08 -16.13 1.20
C PRO A 147 -13.42 -17.28 0.42
N ALA A 148 -14.08 -18.44 0.35
CA ALA A 148 -13.49 -19.67 -0.18
C ALA A 148 -12.97 -19.51 -1.62
N GLU A 149 -13.65 -18.71 -2.43
CA GLU A 149 -13.29 -18.38 -3.81
C GLU A 149 -12.03 -17.48 -3.93
N LEU A 150 -11.64 -16.81 -2.85
CA LEU A 150 -10.45 -15.96 -2.79
C LEU A 150 -9.28 -16.61 -2.05
N GLN A 151 -9.49 -17.78 -1.42
CA GLN A 151 -8.47 -18.45 -0.61
C GLN A 151 -7.19 -18.75 -1.40
N GLU A 152 -7.32 -19.36 -2.58
CA GLU A 152 -6.19 -19.69 -3.45
C GLU A 152 -5.42 -18.44 -3.89
N SER A 153 -6.14 -17.38 -4.28
CA SER A 153 -5.50 -16.11 -4.65
C SER A 153 -4.80 -15.45 -3.47
N ALA A 154 -5.39 -15.50 -2.27
CA ALA A 154 -4.77 -14.97 -1.07
C ALA A 154 -3.48 -15.71 -0.71
N GLU A 155 -3.45 -17.04 -0.86
CA GLU A 155 -2.25 -17.86 -0.64
C GLU A 155 -1.16 -17.55 -1.66
N GLU A 156 -1.50 -17.39 -2.94
CA GLU A 156 -0.56 -16.98 -3.99
C GLU A 156 0.06 -15.62 -3.68
N TRP A 157 -0.77 -14.60 -3.39
CA TRP A 157 -0.26 -13.27 -3.09
C TRP A 157 0.47 -13.18 -1.76
N ARG A 158 0.09 -13.98 -0.76
CA ARG A 158 0.87 -14.13 0.47
C ARG A 158 2.24 -14.71 0.17
N THR A 159 2.35 -15.73 -0.67
CA THR A 159 3.63 -16.34 -1.05
C THR A 159 4.55 -15.29 -1.67
N ASN A 160 4.05 -14.54 -2.67
CA ASN A 160 4.77 -13.44 -3.29
C ASN A 160 5.21 -12.37 -2.28
N MET A 161 4.37 -12.04 -1.30
CA MET A 161 4.68 -11.09 -0.25
C MET A 161 5.76 -11.60 0.72
N VAL A 162 5.72 -12.88 1.10
CA VAL A 162 6.69 -13.51 1.99
C VAL A 162 8.04 -13.66 1.30
N GLU A 163 8.07 -14.04 0.02
CA GLU A 163 9.28 -14.07 -0.80
C GLU A 163 9.91 -12.68 -0.88
N ALA A 164 9.11 -11.66 -1.18
CA ALA A 164 9.58 -10.29 -1.17
C ALA A 164 10.13 -9.91 0.22
N ALA A 165 9.49 -10.29 1.33
CA ALA A 165 10.01 -10.01 2.66
C ALA A 165 11.34 -10.72 2.95
N ALA A 166 11.51 -11.95 2.48
CA ALA A 166 12.70 -12.77 2.66
C ALA A 166 13.95 -12.17 1.99
N GLU A 167 13.79 -11.48 0.86
CA GLU A 167 14.88 -10.79 0.15
C GLU A 167 15.53 -9.65 0.94
N ALA A 168 14.97 -9.27 2.10
CA ALA A 168 15.47 -8.13 2.88
C ALA A 168 16.83 -8.40 3.56
N SER A 169 17.15 -9.66 3.85
CA SER A 169 18.46 -10.07 4.38
C SER A 169 18.76 -11.55 4.11
N GLU A 170 20.04 -11.90 4.12
CA GLU A 170 20.49 -13.30 4.01
C GLU A 170 19.86 -14.19 5.10
N GLU A 171 19.72 -13.66 6.32
CA GLU A 171 19.12 -14.36 7.45
C GLU A 171 17.63 -14.70 7.21
N LEU A 172 16.86 -13.77 6.65
CA LEU A 172 15.45 -14.00 6.33
C LEU A 172 15.28 -14.93 5.13
N MET A 173 16.15 -14.83 4.14
CA MET A 173 16.19 -15.73 2.99
C MET A 173 16.49 -17.17 3.44
N ASP A 174 17.51 -17.36 4.28
CA ASP A 174 17.86 -18.69 4.81
C ASP A 174 16.73 -19.29 5.65
N GLU A 175 16.09 -18.49 6.51
CA GLU A 175 14.93 -18.94 7.29
C GLU A 175 13.79 -19.41 6.37
N TYR A 176 13.45 -18.62 5.34
CA TYR A 176 12.39 -18.97 4.39
C TYR A 176 12.73 -20.23 3.59
N LEU A 177 13.96 -20.38 3.10
CA LEU A 177 14.37 -21.56 2.33
C LEU A 177 14.40 -22.85 3.17
N ASN A 178 14.74 -22.75 4.46
CA ASN A 178 14.83 -23.91 5.34
C ASN A 178 13.47 -24.32 5.92
N ASN A 179 12.64 -23.35 6.31
CA ASN A 179 11.39 -23.61 7.04
C ASN A 179 10.13 -23.43 6.17
N GLY A 180 10.25 -22.81 4.99
CA GLY A 180 9.15 -22.56 4.06
C GLY A 180 8.23 -21.40 4.44
N GLU A 181 8.40 -20.80 5.62
CA GLU A 181 7.58 -19.71 6.12
C GLU A 181 8.40 -18.71 6.95
N LEU A 182 7.87 -17.49 7.08
CA LEU A 182 8.37 -16.47 7.99
C LEU A 182 7.30 -16.13 9.03
N THR A 183 7.72 -15.81 10.25
CA THR A 183 6.81 -15.26 11.27
C THR A 183 6.27 -13.91 10.82
N LYS A 184 5.11 -13.52 11.35
CA LYS A 184 4.51 -12.19 11.09
C LYS A 184 5.49 -11.05 11.35
N GLU A 185 6.24 -11.13 12.44
CA GLU A 185 7.22 -10.13 12.83
C GLU A 185 8.36 -10.03 11.81
N GLN A 186 8.84 -11.18 11.32
CA GLN A 186 9.85 -11.25 10.27
C GLN A 186 9.34 -10.69 8.94
N ILE A 187 8.11 -11.04 8.53
CA ILE A 187 7.47 -10.51 7.32
C ILE A 187 7.41 -8.97 7.39
N VAL A 188 6.86 -8.44 8.49
CA VAL A 188 6.73 -6.99 8.69
C VAL A 188 8.12 -6.32 8.73
N ALA A 189 9.11 -6.92 9.38
CA ALA A 189 10.47 -6.40 9.43
C ALA A 189 11.13 -6.35 8.05
N GLY A 190 11.02 -7.43 7.26
CA GLY A 190 11.57 -7.52 5.91
C GLY A 190 10.94 -6.52 4.95
N ILE A 191 9.60 -6.46 4.92
CA ILE A 191 8.86 -5.47 4.12
C ILE A 191 9.25 -4.05 4.51
N ARG A 192 9.33 -3.76 5.81
CA ARG A 192 9.72 -2.44 6.31
C ARG A 192 11.14 -2.07 5.87
N ALA A 193 12.10 -2.97 6.01
CA ALA A 193 13.49 -2.73 5.64
C ALA A 193 13.62 -2.34 4.16
N GLN A 194 13.04 -3.13 3.26
CA GLN A 194 13.09 -2.85 1.82
C GLN A 194 12.27 -1.61 1.42
N THR A 195 11.16 -1.35 2.10
CA THR A 195 10.38 -0.12 1.87
C THR A 195 11.23 1.12 2.20
N LEU A 196 11.94 1.11 3.33
CA LEU A 196 12.82 2.20 3.74
C LEU A 196 14.05 2.33 2.84
N ALA A 197 14.53 1.23 2.25
CA ALA A 197 15.57 1.24 1.23
C ALA A 197 15.07 1.76 -0.14
N GLY A 198 13.76 1.83 -0.34
CA GLY A 198 13.13 2.21 -1.61
C GLY A 198 13.14 1.09 -2.66
N GLU A 199 13.38 -0.15 -2.23
CA GLU A 199 13.51 -1.33 -3.09
C GLU A 199 12.15 -1.91 -3.48
N ILE A 200 11.17 -1.84 -2.57
CA ILE A 200 9.78 -2.27 -2.80
C ILE A 200 8.77 -1.19 -2.45
N GLN A 201 7.54 -1.38 -2.91
CA GLN A 201 6.41 -0.53 -2.57
C GLN A 201 5.23 -1.38 -2.09
N PRO A 202 4.99 -1.46 -0.77
CA PRO A 202 3.83 -2.13 -0.23
C PRO A 202 2.55 -1.51 -0.82
N MET A 203 1.71 -2.36 -1.39
CA MET A 203 0.47 -1.96 -2.04
C MET A 203 -0.74 -2.28 -1.18
N LEU A 204 -1.57 -1.26 -1.01
CA LEU A 204 -2.85 -1.31 -0.35
C LEU A 204 -3.96 -0.91 -1.33
N CYS A 205 -5.20 -1.24 -1.03
CA CYS A 205 -6.36 -0.79 -1.80
C CYS A 205 -7.55 -0.47 -0.90
N GLY A 206 -8.50 0.29 -1.45
CA GLY A 206 -9.72 0.66 -0.75
C GLY A 206 -10.54 1.69 -1.52
N THR A 207 -11.52 2.26 -0.83
CA THR A 207 -12.28 3.41 -1.30
C THR A 207 -12.31 4.48 -0.21
N ALA A 208 -12.13 5.74 -0.61
CA ALA A 208 -12.08 6.92 0.24
C ALA A 208 -12.94 8.04 -0.35
#